data_AF-A0A2N9WTJ5-F1
#
_entry.id   AF-A0A2N9WTJ5-F1
#
_cell.length_a   1.000
_cell.length_b   1.000
_cell.length_c   1.000
_cell.angle_alpha   90.00
_cell.angle_beta   90.00
_cell.angle_gamma   90.00
#
_symmetry.space_group_name_H-M   'P 1'
#
loop_
_entity.id
_entity.type
_entity.pdbx_description
1 polymer ?
#
loop_
_entity_poly.entity_id
_entity_poly.type
_entity_poly.pdbx_seq_one_letter_code
_entity_poly.pdbx_strand_id
1 'polypeptide(L)'
;MIQETGPNHPTSLYIYTDQNSYEPLARIDTDGNQEQHIRYFHTDLNGCPEELTDANGKILWECSFQLWGKRIHEIEHESVEQNLRYQGQYLDRETGLHYNTFRYYDPDIGRFTQPDPIGLLGGFNLYQYAPNGLTWVDLWELSAKWTKKGSPNYRQRSYCL
;
A
#
# COMPACT_ATOMS: atom_id res chain seq x y z
N MET A 1 2.38 5.24 -11.83
CA MET A 1 3.66 4.51 -12.03
C MET A 1 4.64 5.05 -11.01
N ILE A 2 5.09 4.20 -10.09
CA ILE A 2 6.09 4.53 -9.06
C ILE A 2 7.35 3.75 -9.40
N GLN A 3 8.52 4.36 -9.22
CA GLN A 3 9.82 3.75 -9.48
C GLN A 3 10.66 3.81 -8.21
N GLU A 4 11.22 2.66 -7.83
CA GLU A 4 12.19 2.53 -6.74
C GLU A 4 13.57 2.23 -7.33
N THR A 5 14.63 2.69 -6.67
CA THR A 5 16.02 2.45 -7.07
C THR A 5 16.82 2.00 -5.86
N GLY A 6 17.34 0.77 -5.91
CA GLY A 6 18.12 0.19 -4.83
C GLY A 6 19.60 0.62 -4.84
N PRO A 7 20.38 0.18 -3.83
CA PRO A 7 21.78 0.59 -3.62
C PRO A 7 22.77 0.24 -4.74
N ASN A 8 22.38 -0.62 -5.69
CA ASN A 8 23.19 -1.06 -6.83
C ASN A 8 22.55 -0.73 -8.19
N HIS A 9 21.67 0.28 -8.23
CA HIS A 9 20.83 0.61 -9.38
C HIS A 9 19.82 -0.44 -9.88
N PRO A 10 19.43 -1.51 -9.15
CA PRO A 10 18.25 -2.25 -9.56
C PRO A 10 17.05 -1.31 -9.48
N THR A 11 16.29 -1.24 -10.56
CA THR A 11 15.13 -0.36 -10.68
C THR A 11 13.88 -1.20 -10.67
N SER A 12 12.96 -0.88 -9.77
CA SER A 12 11.66 -1.54 -9.67
C SER A 12 10.56 -0.58 -10.12
N LEU A 13 9.85 -0.96 -11.18
CA LEU A 13 8.75 -0.17 -11.74
C LEU A 13 7.41 -0.84 -11.42
N TYR A 14 6.53 -0.11 -10.73
CA TYR A 14 5.22 -0.62 -10.32
C TYR A 14 4.10 -0.21 -11.27
N ILE A 15 3.32 -1.20 -11.68
CA ILE A 15 2.12 -1.09 -12.53
C ILE A 15 0.90 -1.40 -11.65
N TYR A 16 -0.11 -0.55 -11.73
CA TYR A 16 -1.36 -0.66 -10.95
C TYR A 16 -2.55 -0.97 -11.87
N THR A 17 -3.63 -1.49 -11.30
CA THR A 17 -4.82 -1.94 -12.05
C THR A 17 -5.55 -0.80 -12.77
N ASP A 18 -5.64 0.38 -12.15
CA ASP A 18 -6.25 1.57 -12.75
C ASP A 18 -5.59 2.88 -12.28
N GLN A 19 -6.03 4.02 -12.82
CA GLN A 19 -5.44 5.34 -12.52
C GLN A 19 -5.82 5.92 -11.14
N ASN A 20 -6.85 5.39 -10.50
CA ASN A 20 -7.39 5.81 -9.21
C ASN A 20 -7.22 4.75 -8.10
N SER A 21 -6.70 3.58 -8.44
CA SER A 21 -6.40 2.46 -7.54
C SER A 21 -4.90 2.37 -7.32
N TYR A 22 -4.54 1.95 -6.11
CA TYR A 22 -3.15 1.61 -5.77
C TYR A 22 -3.00 0.11 -5.58
N GLU A 23 -3.95 -0.68 -6.07
CA GLU A 23 -3.83 -2.13 -6.17
C GLU A 23 -2.75 -2.48 -7.21
N PRO A 24 -1.65 -3.13 -6.77
CA PRO A 24 -0.55 -3.43 -7.67
C PRO A 24 -0.88 -4.63 -8.55
N LEU A 25 -0.56 -4.52 -9.84
CA LEU A 25 -0.78 -5.56 -10.85
C LEU A 25 0.53 -6.29 -11.18
N ALA A 26 1.59 -5.52 -11.43
CA ALA A 26 2.88 -6.08 -11.80
C ALA A 26 4.03 -5.17 -11.37
N ARG A 27 5.23 -5.77 -11.28
CA ARG A 27 6.49 -5.07 -11.07
C ARG A 27 7.50 -5.47 -12.13
N ILE A 28 8.17 -4.51 -12.71
CA ILE A 28 9.29 -4.75 -13.64
C ILE A 28 10.56 -4.41 -12.89
N ASP A 29 11.37 -5.41 -12.59
CA ASP A 29 12.68 -5.18 -12.00
C ASP A 29 13.75 -5.24 -13.10
N THR A 30 14.52 -4.17 -13.21
CA THR A 30 15.71 -4.09 -14.06
C THR A 30 16.93 -4.30 -13.19
N ASP A 31 17.76 -5.28 -13.53
CA ASP A 31 19.01 -5.52 -12.81
C ASP A 31 20.18 -4.66 -13.33
N GLY A 32 21.36 -4.83 -12.72
CA GLY A 32 22.58 -4.13 -13.13
C GLY A 32 23.08 -4.46 -14.54
N ASN A 33 22.60 -5.56 -15.14
CA ASN A 33 22.91 -5.97 -16.52
C ASN A 33 21.84 -5.51 -17.53
N GLN A 34 20.86 -4.72 -17.08
CA GLN A 34 19.71 -4.27 -17.87
C GLN A 34 18.75 -5.39 -18.28
N GLU A 35 18.83 -6.57 -17.67
CA GLU A 35 17.82 -7.61 -17.85
C GLU A 35 16.56 -7.22 -17.08
N GLN A 36 15.41 -7.32 -17.76
CA GLN A 36 14.12 -6.95 -17.21
C GLN A 36 13.33 -8.21 -16.85
N HIS A 37 12.92 -8.28 -15.59
CA HIS A 37 12.13 -9.36 -15.06
C HIS A 37 10.76 -8.84 -14.65
N ILE A 38 9.71 -9.30 -15.34
CA ILE A 38 8.32 -8.98 -15.01
C ILE A 38 7.84 -9.97 -13.95
N ARG A 39 7.30 -9.42 -12.85
CA ARG A 39 6.70 -10.16 -11.74
C ARG A 39 5.25 -9.72 -11.58
N TYR A 40 4.39 -10.64 -11.18
CA TYR A 40 2.94 -10.42 -11.07
C TYR A 40 2.48 -10.52 -9.63
N PHE A 41 1.68 -9.54 -9.20
CA PHE A 41 1.08 -9.53 -7.87
C PHE A 41 -0.22 -10.31 -7.86
N HIS A 42 -0.44 -11.05 -6.77
CA HIS A 42 -1.72 -11.63 -6.41
C HIS A 42 -2.17 -10.97 -5.12
N THR A 43 -3.32 -10.31 -5.17
CA THR A 43 -3.83 -9.45 -4.11
C THR A 43 -5.08 -10.05 -3.46
N ASP A 44 -5.24 -9.80 -2.16
CA ASP A 44 -6.52 -10.00 -1.48
C ASP A 44 -7.54 -8.93 -1.95
N LEU A 45 -8.82 -9.09 -1.60
CA LEU A 45 -9.92 -8.20 -1.98
C LEU A 45 -9.67 -6.72 -1.67
N ASN A 46 -8.93 -6.43 -0.59
CA ASN A 46 -8.55 -5.08 -0.18
C ASN A 46 -7.34 -4.50 -0.96
N GLY A 47 -6.80 -5.27 -1.91
CA GLY A 47 -5.63 -4.91 -2.70
C GLY A 47 -4.29 -5.13 -1.98
N CYS A 48 -4.28 -5.82 -0.83
CA CYS A 48 -3.05 -6.21 -0.14
C CYS A 48 -2.34 -7.33 -0.91
N PRO A 49 -1.07 -7.18 -1.32
CA PRO A 49 -0.35 -8.24 -2.01
C PRO A 49 -0.08 -9.42 -1.09
N GLU A 50 -0.57 -10.61 -1.45
CA GLU A 50 -0.32 -11.86 -0.72
C GLU A 50 0.75 -12.70 -1.41
N GLU A 51 0.88 -12.64 -2.74
CA GLU A 51 1.90 -13.40 -3.47
C GLU A 51 2.51 -12.58 -4.62
N LEU A 52 3.73 -12.96 -5.00
CA LEU A 52 4.46 -12.42 -6.14
C LEU A 52 5.03 -13.57 -6.97
N THR A 53 4.67 -13.66 -8.25
CA THR A 53 5.13 -14.75 -9.14
C THR A 53 5.96 -14.24 -10.31
N ASP A 54 6.79 -15.11 -10.88
CA ASP A 54 7.45 -14.87 -12.16
C ASP A 54 6.50 -15.12 -13.36
N ALA A 55 7.03 -14.98 -14.58
CA ALA A 55 6.29 -15.22 -15.81
C ALA A 55 5.89 -16.70 -16.05
N ASN A 56 6.50 -17.64 -15.34
CA ASN A 56 6.18 -19.07 -15.40
C ASN A 56 5.21 -19.49 -14.28
N GLY A 57 4.79 -18.57 -13.41
CA GLY A 57 3.94 -18.85 -12.25
C GLY A 57 4.71 -19.42 -11.04
N LYS A 58 6.04 -19.35 -11.02
CA LYS A 58 6.82 -19.71 -9.83
C LYS A 58 6.65 -18.61 -8.78
N ILE A 59 6.31 -19.01 -7.55
CA ILE A 59 6.22 -18.10 -6.40
C ILE A 59 7.63 -17.61 -6.03
N LEU A 60 7.79 -16.29 -5.94
CA LEU A 60 9.02 -15.60 -5.56
C LEU A 60 8.95 -15.07 -4.13
N TRP A 61 7.76 -14.61 -3.72
CA TRP A 61 7.48 -14.08 -2.39
C TRP A 61 6.00 -14.34 -2.07
N GLU A 62 5.72 -14.66 -0.81
CA GLU A 62 4.36 -14.78 -0.29
C GLU A 62 4.27 -14.23 1.14
N CYS A 63 3.10 -13.70 1.51
CA CYS A 63 2.84 -13.17 2.83
C CYS A 63 1.36 -13.29 3.19
N SER A 64 1.09 -13.64 4.45
CA SER A 64 -0.27 -13.65 5.01
C SER A 64 -0.41 -12.57 6.07
N PHE A 65 -1.57 -11.92 6.11
CA PHE A 65 -1.84 -10.78 6.99
C PHE A 65 -2.99 -11.04 7.96
N GLN A 66 -2.91 -10.39 9.12
CA GLN A 66 -4.06 -10.20 9.99
C GLN A 66 -4.97 -9.09 9.46
N LEU A 67 -6.11 -8.91 10.11
CA LEU A 67 -7.15 -7.93 9.74
C LEU A 67 -6.64 -6.49 9.53
N TRP A 68 -5.59 -6.09 10.25
CA TRP A 68 -5.02 -4.74 10.21
C TRP A 68 -3.70 -4.66 9.45
N GLY A 69 -3.37 -5.67 8.65
CA GLY A 69 -2.17 -5.65 7.81
C GLY A 69 -0.91 -6.09 8.55
N LYS A 70 -1.04 -6.58 9.79
CA LYS A 70 0.08 -7.20 10.51
C LYS A 70 0.45 -8.51 9.83
N ARG A 71 1.72 -8.69 9.48
CA ARG A 71 2.24 -9.92 8.88
C ARG A 71 2.16 -11.08 9.89
N ILE A 72 1.61 -12.20 9.46
CA ILE A 72 1.62 -13.47 10.21
C ILE A 72 2.81 -14.30 9.74
N HIS A 73 2.93 -14.45 8.43
CA HIS A 73 4.01 -15.18 7.75
C HIS A 73 4.48 -14.38 6.54
N GLU A 74 5.77 -14.36 6.29
CA GLU A 74 6.40 -13.78 5.11
C GLU A 74 7.50 -14.75 4.68
N ILE A 75 7.43 -15.25 3.45
CA ILE A 75 8.36 -16.25 2.90
C ILE A 75 8.93 -15.69 1.60
N GLU A 76 10.26 -15.54 1.60
CA GLU A 76 11.05 -15.17 0.43
C GLU A 76 11.61 -16.45 -0.20
N HIS A 77 11.02 -16.89 -1.31
CA HIS A 77 11.48 -18.08 -2.06
C HIS A 77 12.71 -17.76 -2.91
N GLU A 78 12.87 -16.49 -3.28
CA GLU A 78 14.02 -15.92 -3.96
C GLU A 78 14.41 -14.60 -3.29
N SER A 79 15.62 -14.09 -3.54
CA SER A 79 16.08 -12.80 -3.02
C SER A 79 15.38 -11.64 -3.73
N VAL A 80 14.11 -11.44 -3.38
CA VAL A 80 13.22 -10.43 -3.95
C VAL A 80 12.56 -9.70 -2.80
N GLU A 81 13.00 -8.46 -2.55
CA GLU A 81 12.39 -7.63 -1.53
C GLU A 81 11.05 -7.07 -2.04
N GLN A 82 9.99 -7.28 -1.28
CA GLN A 82 8.67 -6.69 -1.55
C GLN A 82 8.06 -6.04 -0.32
N ASN A 83 7.82 -4.74 -0.43
CA ASN A 83 7.44 -3.87 0.67
C ASN A 83 6.05 -3.24 0.51
N LEU A 84 5.33 -3.42 -0.61
CA LEU A 84 3.95 -2.93 -0.69
C LEU A 84 3.04 -3.63 0.32
N ARG A 85 2.13 -2.88 0.94
CA ARG A 85 1.13 -3.39 1.90
C ARG A 85 -0.26 -3.06 1.38
N TYR A 86 -1.20 -2.63 2.23
CA TYR A 86 -2.48 -2.12 1.74
C TYR A 86 -2.26 -1.06 0.65
N GLN A 87 -3.25 -0.88 -0.20
CA GLN A 87 -3.18 0.09 -1.29
C GLN A 87 -2.67 1.47 -0.81
N GLY A 88 -1.55 1.90 -1.41
CA GLY A 88 -0.87 3.16 -1.06
C GLY A 88 0.12 3.08 0.11
N GLN A 89 0.23 1.95 0.79
CA GLN A 89 1.15 1.74 1.92
C GLN A 89 2.44 1.04 1.49
N TYR A 90 3.55 1.48 2.07
CA TYR A 90 4.88 0.91 1.92
C TYR A 90 5.43 0.49 3.28
N LEU A 91 5.92 -0.74 3.41
CA LEU A 91 6.56 -1.21 4.63
C LEU A 91 7.91 -0.52 4.81
N ASP A 92 8.08 0.14 5.94
CA ASP A 92 9.39 0.45 6.47
C ASP A 92 9.89 -0.75 7.29
N ARG A 93 10.89 -1.47 6.76
CA ARG A 93 11.45 -2.66 7.42
C ARG A 93 12.23 -2.33 8.69
N GLU A 94 12.73 -1.11 8.85
CA GLU A 94 13.49 -0.71 10.05
C GLU A 94 12.57 -0.60 11.27
N THR A 95 11.41 0.04 11.08
CA THR A 95 10.44 0.28 12.16
C THR A 95 9.33 -0.77 12.23
N GLY A 96 9.07 -1.48 11.13
CA GLY A 96 7.92 -2.37 10.98
C GLY A 96 6.60 -1.62 10.71
N LEU A 97 6.63 -0.29 10.69
CA LEU A 97 5.47 0.55 10.39
C LEU A 97 5.22 0.63 8.90
N HIS A 98 3.99 0.92 8.52
CA HIS A 98 3.63 1.13 7.13
C HIS A 98 3.61 2.63 6.85
N TYR A 99 4.54 3.10 6.03
CA TYR A 99 4.52 4.46 5.52
C TYR A 99 3.39 4.59 4.51
N ASN A 100 2.48 5.51 4.79
CA ASN A 100 1.46 5.97 3.87
C ASN A 100 1.74 7.46 3.65
N THR A 101 1.61 7.95 2.42
CA THR A 101 2.01 9.28 1.91
C THR A 101 2.45 10.36 2.93
N PHE A 102 1.68 10.65 3.98
CA PHE A 102 2.01 11.64 5.03
C PHE A 102 2.16 11.07 6.46
N ARG A 103 1.80 9.82 6.74
CA ARG A 103 1.76 9.24 8.09
C ARG A 103 2.27 7.80 8.15
N TYR A 104 2.78 7.42 9.31
CA TYR A 104 3.09 6.02 9.62
C TYR A 104 1.88 5.35 10.26
N TYR A 105 1.45 4.25 9.65
CA TYR A 105 0.42 3.35 10.14
C TYR A 105 1.06 2.21 10.93
N ASP A 106 0.52 1.95 12.11
CA ASP A 106 0.89 0.84 12.97
C ASP A 106 -0.09 -0.33 12.73
N PRO A 107 0.37 -1.42 12.09
CA PRO A 107 -0.48 -2.58 11.81
C PRO A 107 -0.82 -3.41 13.05
N ASP A 108 -0.10 -3.26 14.17
CA ASP A 108 -0.39 -3.99 15.41
C ASP A 108 -1.69 -3.50 16.06
N ILE A 109 -1.95 -2.19 15.96
CA ILE A 109 -3.13 -1.55 16.57
C ILE A 109 -4.15 -1.05 15.54
N GLY A 110 -3.80 -1.05 14.25
CA GLY A 110 -4.68 -0.66 13.16
C GLY A 110 -4.93 0.85 13.05
N ARG A 111 -3.92 1.68 13.38
CA ARG A 111 -4.07 3.15 13.49
C ARG A 111 -2.82 3.90 13.03
N PHE A 112 -2.98 5.17 12.70
CA PHE A 112 -1.84 6.06 12.48
C PHE A 112 -1.14 6.39 13.80
N THR A 113 0.18 6.58 13.73
CA THR A 113 0.99 7.02 14.87
C THR A 113 0.98 8.54 15.05
N GLN A 114 0.70 9.29 13.98
CA GLN A 114 0.56 10.75 14.00
C GLN A 114 -0.90 11.20 13.83
N PRO A 115 -1.29 12.33 14.45
CA PRO A 115 -2.60 12.93 14.23
C PRO A 115 -2.73 13.43 12.78
N ASP A 116 -3.96 13.41 12.27
CA ASP A 116 -4.29 13.92 10.94
C ASP A 116 -3.84 15.39 10.76
N PRO A 117 -3.01 15.71 9.75
CA PRO A 117 -2.57 17.07 9.46
C PRO A 117 -3.70 18.05 9.17
N ILE A 118 -4.86 17.56 8.68
CA ILE A 118 -6.04 18.41 8.42
C ILE A 118 -6.82 18.72 9.71
N GLY A 119 -6.41 18.12 10.84
CA GLY A 119 -7.02 18.31 12.15
C GLY A 119 -8.46 17.81 12.20
N LEU A 120 -9.32 18.47 12.98
CA LEU A 120 -10.71 18.05 13.19
C LEU A 120 -11.57 18.02 11.92
N LEU A 121 -11.10 18.59 10.81
CA LEU A 121 -11.76 18.48 9.51
C LEU A 121 -11.73 17.04 8.96
N GLY A 122 -10.74 16.24 9.37
CA GLY A 122 -10.59 14.80 9.05
C GLY A 122 -11.52 13.90 9.87
N GLY A 123 -12.25 14.49 10.83
CA GLY A 123 -13.14 13.81 11.75
C GLY A 123 -12.66 13.88 13.21
N PHE A 124 -13.41 13.22 14.09
CA PHE A 124 -13.14 13.24 15.53
C PHE A 124 -11.98 12.34 15.94
N ASN A 125 -11.63 11.33 15.13
CA ASN A 125 -10.55 10.40 15.42
C ASN A 125 -9.36 10.67 14.49
N LEU A 126 -8.43 11.51 14.96
CA LEU A 126 -7.27 11.97 14.18
C LEU A 126 -6.27 10.86 13.85
N TYR A 127 -6.41 9.67 14.43
CA TYR A 127 -5.49 8.53 14.24
C TYR A 127 -6.18 7.35 13.53
N GLN A 128 -7.40 7.53 13.03
CA GLN A 128 -8.13 6.46 12.35
C GLN A 128 -7.57 6.24 10.95
N TYR A 129 -7.31 4.97 10.59
CA TYR A 129 -6.95 4.60 9.22
C TYR A 129 -8.17 4.58 8.30
N ALA A 130 -9.17 3.75 8.62
CA ALA A 130 -10.41 3.68 7.87
C ALA A 130 -11.59 3.32 8.80
N PRO A 131 -12.85 3.54 8.38
CA PRO A 131 -14.01 3.03 9.10
C PRO A 131 -14.01 1.49 9.22
N ASN A 132 -13.51 0.79 8.20
CA ASN A 132 -13.32 -0.66 8.19
C ASN A 132 -12.15 -1.04 7.25
N GLY A 133 -11.07 -1.63 7.77
CA GLY A 133 -9.87 -1.95 6.99
C GLY A 133 -10.02 -3.06 5.93
N LEU A 134 -11.11 -3.83 5.93
CA LEU A 134 -11.39 -4.83 4.90
C LEU A 134 -12.06 -4.23 3.66
N THR A 135 -12.99 -3.30 3.86
CA THR A 135 -13.82 -2.76 2.76
C THR A 135 -13.49 -1.32 2.41
N TRP A 136 -12.66 -0.65 3.21
CA TRP A 136 -12.27 0.74 3.01
C TRP A 136 -10.76 0.86 2.93
N VAL A 137 -10.33 1.64 1.95
CA VAL A 137 -8.95 2.08 1.79
C VAL A 137 -8.95 3.61 1.81
N ASP A 138 -8.16 4.20 2.72
CA ASP A 138 -7.94 5.65 2.73
C ASP A 138 -6.67 6.01 1.93
N LEU A 139 -6.85 6.09 0.61
CA LEU A 139 -5.76 6.34 -0.34
C LEU A 139 -5.14 7.73 -0.21
N TRP A 140 -5.90 8.71 0.30
CA TRP A 140 -5.50 10.13 0.30
C TRP A 140 -5.27 10.66 1.70
N GLU A 141 -5.53 9.86 2.75
CA GLU A 141 -5.32 10.20 4.17
C GLU A 141 -6.08 11.44 4.66
N LEU A 142 -7.09 11.89 3.91
CA LEU A 142 -7.80 13.16 4.09
C LEU A 142 -9.32 12.92 4.03
N SER A 143 -9.85 12.12 4.95
CA SER A 143 -11.28 11.87 5.04
C SER A 143 -12.02 13.11 5.59
N ALA A 144 -12.42 14.06 4.73
CA ALA A 144 -13.32 15.14 5.14
C ALA A 144 -14.77 14.62 5.26
N LYS A 145 -15.40 14.75 6.43
CA LYS A 145 -16.85 14.51 6.57
C LYS A 145 -17.63 15.60 5.82
N TRP A 146 -18.43 15.19 4.84
CA TRP A 146 -19.40 16.05 4.15
C TRP A 146 -20.35 16.72 5.16
N THR A 147 -20.09 17.98 5.49
CA THR A 147 -21.11 18.89 6.03
C THR A 147 -21.61 19.74 4.87
N LYS A 148 -22.86 19.49 4.45
CA LYS A 148 -23.53 20.30 3.42
C LYS A 148 -23.65 21.75 3.90
N LYS A 149 -22.80 22.65 3.40
CA LYS A 149 -23.18 23.91 2.72
C LYS A 149 -21.94 24.69 2.30
N GLY A 150 -21.67 24.67 0.99
CA GLY A 150 -20.96 25.69 0.22
C GLY A 150 -19.50 25.94 0.56
N SER A 151 -18.56 25.28 -0.13
CA SER A 151 -17.22 25.73 -0.57
C SER A 151 -16.45 24.53 -1.20
N PRO A 152 -15.35 24.76 -1.96
CA PRO A 152 -15.14 24.29 -3.33
C PRO A 152 -14.95 22.76 -3.47
N ASN A 153 -15.30 22.24 -4.64
CA ASN A 153 -15.23 20.82 -5.02
C ASN A 153 -13.81 20.23 -4.89
N TYR A 154 -13.46 19.67 -3.73
CA TYR A 154 -12.49 18.58 -3.65
C TYR A 154 -13.27 17.27 -3.70
N ARG A 155 -13.27 16.61 -4.86
CA ARG A 155 -13.80 15.24 -4.98
C ARG A 155 -12.78 14.27 -4.35
N GLN A 156 -12.79 14.17 -3.02
CA GLN A 156 -12.10 13.10 -2.30
C GLN A 156 -13.04 11.88 -2.31
N ARG A 157 -12.62 10.81 -2.97
CA ARG A 157 -13.31 9.51 -2.93
C ARG A 157 -12.47 8.58 -2.08
N SER A 158 -12.82 8.42 -0.80
CA SER A 158 -12.53 7.20 -0.08
C SER A 158 -13.36 6.09 -0.75
N TYR A 159 -12.72 5.03 -1.21
CA TYR A 159 -13.41 3.95 -1.90
C TYR A 159 -13.91 2.92 -0.88
N CYS A 160 -15.19 2.60 -0.97
CA CYS A 160 -15.70 1.30 -0.54
C CYS A 160 -15.47 0.35 -1.72
N LEU A 161 -14.89 -0.82 -1.47
CA LEU A 161 -14.87 -1.92 -2.43
C LEU A 161 -16.29 -2.32 -2.82
#